data_AF-A0A4P1RJV7-F1
#
_entry.id   AF-A0A4P1RJV7-F1
#
_cell.length_a   1.000
_cell.length_b   1.000
_cell.length_c   1.000
_cell.angle_alpha   90.00
_cell.angle_beta   90.00
_cell.angle_gamma   90.00
#
_symmetry.space_group_name_H-M   'P 1'
#
loop_
_entity.id
_entity.type
_entity.pdbx_description
1 polymer ?
#
loop_
_entity_poly.entity_id
_entity_poly.type
_entity_poly.pdbx_seq_one_letter_code
_entity_poly.pdbx_strand_id
1 'polypeptide(L)'
;MGWWLKQFTLPFLAWSLIFNGLSYSEQVPKYTFMKDATSAPPILSYDYIIIGGGTCGCPLAATLSQGARVLVLERGGSPYINPEKIDINNFVNSLSDITPSSFAQQFISRDGVLNARARVLGGGSVLNAGFYSRASSKYIRESGWNETLAKESYKWVEKKVVFEPPMMQWQSAVRNGLIEVGVLPYNGFNLDHMHGTKVGGTIFDKNGKRHTAADLLEYAEPRRISVYLHATVHKILFNYNTEKRRPQAYGVIFKDAFGIMHRAYLNKKSKNEIILSAGAIGSPQLLMLSGIGPASHLHVHGIKVVLDQPLVGQGMADNPMNVVVVPSPIPVEVSLVQTVGITRFGSFIEAASGLSFGHSWSERLQGIFEFVSNQTLQHSMFPTKTKESIADTIGSLTNPTLKGGVILEKIMGPRSTGHLELLTNNPNDNPSVTFNYFKDPADLRMCVEGMKTIIDVINSNAFSKFRYHNMPVQALIDFMLHLPMNSRPKHSSAAYSLEQYCIDTVLTIWHYHGGCQSGKVVDHNFKVIGVEALRVIDGSTFYRSPGTNPQATVMMLGRYMGEKILKKRFFHGKK
;
A
#
# COMPACT_ATOMS: atom_id res chain seq x y z
N MET A 1 -20.82 56.04 -61.16
CA MET A 1 -20.54 56.49 -59.77
C MET A 1 -20.76 55.32 -58.83
N GLY A 2 -19.73 54.50 -58.63
CA GLY A 2 -19.11 54.28 -57.32
C GLY A 2 -19.33 52.83 -56.87
N TRP A 3 -18.73 51.84 -57.54
CA TRP A 3 -17.54 51.11 -57.10
C TRP A 3 -17.62 50.47 -55.70
N TRP A 4 -17.78 49.15 -55.73
CA TRP A 4 -17.34 48.11 -54.78
C TRP A 4 -18.08 47.92 -53.45
N LEU A 5 -19.06 47.00 -53.48
CA LEU A 5 -19.33 46.06 -52.38
C LEU A 5 -20.21 44.93 -52.92
N LYS A 6 -19.58 43.82 -53.32
CA LYS A 6 -20.18 42.48 -53.43
C LYS A 6 -19.10 41.49 -53.84
N GLN A 7 -18.54 40.78 -52.86
CA GLN A 7 -18.14 39.38 -53.00
C GLN A 7 -17.71 38.82 -51.64
N PHE A 8 -18.00 37.53 -51.46
CA PHE A 8 -17.54 36.59 -50.43
C PHE A 8 -18.58 36.05 -49.45
N THR A 9 -19.47 35.23 -50.04
CA THR A 9 -20.00 34.02 -49.42
C THR A 9 -18.90 32.94 -49.34
N LEU A 10 -18.66 32.40 -48.12
CA LEU A 10 -18.11 31.07 -47.75
C LEU A 10 -17.09 30.37 -48.68
N PRO A 11 -15.94 29.90 -48.12
CA PRO A 11 -15.99 28.65 -47.36
C PRO A 11 -15.17 28.65 -46.05
N PHE A 12 -15.91 28.58 -44.94
CA PHE A 12 -15.44 28.07 -43.64
C PHE A 12 -15.33 26.54 -43.77
N LEU A 13 -14.23 26.00 -44.33
CA LEU A 13 -13.98 24.54 -44.28
C LEU A 13 -12.53 24.11 -44.56
N ALA A 14 -11.55 25.01 -44.51
CA ALA A 14 -10.16 24.64 -44.83
C ALA A 14 -9.08 25.28 -43.94
N TRP A 15 -9.40 25.68 -42.70
CA TRP A 15 -8.40 26.21 -41.74
C TRP A 15 -8.49 25.60 -40.34
N SER A 16 -8.94 24.35 -40.21
CA SER A 16 -8.94 23.62 -38.93
C SER A 16 -8.03 22.39 -38.91
N LEU A 17 -7.20 22.18 -39.94
CA LEU A 17 -6.41 20.95 -40.11
C LEU A 17 -4.91 21.06 -39.82
N ILE A 18 -4.42 22.13 -39.18
CA ILE A 18 -3.01 22.21 -38.75
C ILE A 18 -2.90 22.78 -37.33
N PHE A 19 -3.56 22.15 -36.36
CA PHE A 19 -3.13 22.13 -34.96
C PHE A 19 -3.77 20.90 -34.29
N ASN A 20 -3.55 19.72 -34.86
CA ASN A 20 -3.60 18.49 -34.07
C ASN A 20 -2.35 18.47 -33.20
N GLY A 21 -2.41 19.23 -32.11
CA GLY A 21 -1.53 19.02 -30.96
C GLY A 21 -1.62 17.54 -30.60
N LEU A 22 -0.46 16.90 -30.54
CA LEU A 22 -0.27 15.53 -30.09
C LEU A 22 -0.90 15.35 -28.71
N SER A 23 -2.20 15.02 -28.68
CA SER A 23 -2.84 14.45 -27.52
C SER A 23 -2.29 13.04 -27.40
N TYR A 24 -1.21 12.89 -26.63
CA TYR A 24 -0.79 11.60 -26.10
C TYR A 24 -1.90 11.09 -25.16
N SER A 25 -2.96 10.53 -25.75
CA SER A 25 -3.83 9.61 -25.05
C SER A 25 -2.98 8.37 -24.80
N GLU A 26 -2.48 8.27 -23.58
CA GLU A 26 -1.67 7.13 -23.14
C GLU A 26 -2.56 5.88 -23.19
N GLN A 27 -2.43 5.11 -24.27
CA GLN A 27 -3.22 3.89 -24.47
C GLN A 27 -3.02 2.95 -23.28
N VAL A 28 -4.11 2.35 -22.81
CA VAL A 28 -4.08 1.29 -21.79
C VAL A 28 -3.01 0.27 -22.15
N PRO A 29 -2.07 -0.09 -21.24
CA PRO A 29 -1.01 -1.04 -21.55
C PRO A 29 -1.59 -2.37 -22.02
N LYS A 30 -1.47 -2.66 -23.32
CA LYS A 30 -1.95 -3.92 -23.91
C LYS A 30 -0.85 -4.96 -23.86
N TYR A 31 -0.64 -5.54 -22.69
CA TYR A 31 0.29 -6.65 -22.51
C TYR A 31 -0.24 -7.93 -23.15
N THR A 32 0.31 -8.32 -24.31
CA THR A 32 -0.10 -9.55 -25.03
C THR A 32 0.16 -10.84 -24.25
N PHE A 33 1.07 -10.79 -23.27
CA PHE A 33 1.40 -11.87 -22.36
C PHE A 33 0.49 -11.96 -21.11
N MET A 34 -0.40 -10.99 -20.90
CA MET A 34 -1.35 -10.96 -19.79
C MET A 34 -2.69 -11.53 -20.22
N LYS A 35 -3.17 -12.55 -19.50
CA LYS A 35 -4.39 -13.30 -19.85
C LYS A 35 -5.15 -13.71 -18.60
N ASP A 36 -6.42 -14.05 -18.77
CA ASP A 36 -7.18 -14.71 -17.72
C ASP A 36 -6.73 -16.18 -17.55
N ALA A 37 -6.70 -16.67 -16.31
CA ALA A 37 -6.33 -18.05 -15.99
C ALA A 37 -7.21 -19.09 -16.67
N THR A 38 -8.46 -18.77 -17.02
CA THR A 38 -9.36 -19.64 -17.79
C THR A 38 -8.84 -19.98 -19.18
N SER A 39 -7.90 -19.19 -19.71
CA SER A 39 -7.20 -19.47 -20.97
C SER A 39 -5.88 -20.21 -20.79
N ALA A 40 -5.50 -20.55 -19.54
CA ALA A 40 -4.28 -21.27 -19.26
C ALA A 40 -4.42 -22.75 -19.67
N PRO A 41 -3.37 -23.36 -20.25
CA PRO A 41 -3.38 -24.81 -20.45
C PRO A 41 -3.41 -25.54 -19.10
N PRO A 42 -3.89 -26.80 -19.03
CA PRO A 42 -3.94 -27.57 -17.79
C PRO A 42 -2.58 -27.77 -17.12
N ILE A 43 -1.52 -27.84 -17.93
CA ILE A 43 -0.13 -28.04 -17.50
C ILE A 43 0.77 -26.98 -18.12
N LEU A 44 1.60 -26.35 -17.29
CA LEU A 44 2.55 -25.30 -17.65
C LEU A 44 3.97 -25.66 -17.20
N SER A 45 4.99 -25.12 -17.87
CA SER A 45 6.39 -25.29 -17.44
C SER A 45 7.25 -24.05 -17.72
N TYR A 46 7.93 -23.56 -16.67
CA TYR A 46 8.67 -22.30 -16.67
C TYR A 46 9.96 -22.41 -15.86
N ASP A 47 10.89 -21.47 -16.04
CA ASP A 47 12.12 -21.43 -15.26
C ASP A 47 11.89 -20.81 -13.88
N TYR A 48 11.00 -19.82 -13.80
CA TYR A 48 10.55 -19.24 -12.54
C TYR A 48 9.03 -19.13 -12.53
N ILE A 49 8.43 -19.47 -11.38
CA ILE A 49 7.01 -19.26 -11.11
C ILE A 49 6.91 -18.25 -9.97
N ILE A 50 6.36 -17.08 -10.25
CA ILE A 50 6.12 -16.02 -9.29
C ILE A 50 4.66 -16.08 -8.87
N ILE A 51 4.43 -16.19 -7.56
CA ILE A 51 3.10 -16.25 -6.97
C ILE A 51 2.79 -14.89 -6.36
N GLY A 52 1.84 -14.16 -6.96
CA GLY A 52 1.53 -12.77 -6.63
C GLY A 52 2.18 -11.80 -7.61
N GLY A 53 1.37 -11.19 -8.48
CA GLY A 53 1.76 -10.10 -9.37
C GLY A 53 1.68 -8.75 -8.66
N GLY A 54 2.19 -8.67 -7.44
CA GLY A 54 2.05 -7.49 -6.58
C GLY A 54 3.18 -6.45 -6.75
N THR A 55 3.30 -5.57 -5.76
CA THR A 55 4.28 -4.47 -5.75
C THR A 55 5.73 -4.92 -5.92
N CYS A 56 6.09 -6.09 -5.39
CA CYS A 56 7.41 -6.71 -5.60
C CYS A 56 7.42 -7.67 -6.81
N GLY A 57 6.32 -8.39 -7.02
CA GLY A 57 6.21 -9.45 -8.03
C GLY A 57 6.34 -8.93 -9.46
N CYS A 58 5.74 -7.78 -9.78
CA CYS A 58 5.83 -7.20 -11.13
C CYS A 58 7.26 -6.82 -11.55
N PRO A 59 8.01 -5.98 -10.80
CA PRO A 59 9.39 -5.65 -11.17
C PRO A 59 10.33 -6.85 -11.14
N LEU A 60 10.09 -7.83 -10.25
CA LEU A 60 10.81 -9.09 -10.23
C LEU A 60 10.58 -9.88 -11.52
N ALA A 61 9.33 -10.03 -11.95
CA ALA A 61 8.95 -10.75 -13.16
C ALA A 61 9.53 -10.09 -14.41
N ALA A 62 9.36 -8.77 -14.53
CA ALA A 62 9.91 -7.98 -15.63
C ALA A 62 11.42 -8.19 -15.73
N THR A 63 12.13 -8.14 -14.59
CA THR A 63 13.57 -8.39 -14.54
C THR A 63 13.94 -9.80 -14.96
N LEU A 64 13.37 -10.82 -14.33
CA LEU A 64 13.74 -12.22 -14.59
C LEU A 64 13.45 -12.64 -16.04
N SER A 65 12.42 -12.05 -16.67
CA SER A 65 12.06 -12.34 -18.07
C SER A 65 13.19 -12.01 -19.06
N GLN A 66 14.10 -11.10 -18.71
CA GLN A 66 15.26 -10.75 -19.53
C GLN A 66 16.23 -11.93 -19.72
N GLY A 67 16.23 -12.91 -18.80
CA GLY A 67 17.15 -14.04 -18.83
C GLY A 67 16.52 -15.44 -18.68
N ALA A 68 15.21 -15.53 -18.47
CA ALA A 68 14.53 -16.79 -18.16
C ALA A 68 13.05 -16.77 -18.54
N ARG A 69 12.42 -17.94 -18.68
CA ARG A 69 10.97 -18.05 -18.86
C ARG A 69 10.26 -17.88 -17.52
N VAL A 70 9.39 -16.88 -17.40
CA VAL A 70 8.72 -16.50 -16.16
C VAL A 70 7.21 -16.66 -16.30
N LEU A 71 6.60 -17.30 -15.29
CA LEU A 71 5.16 -17.32 -15.09
C LEU A 71 4.81 -16.47 -13.87
N VAL A 72 3.82 -15.59 -13.99
CA VAL A 72 3.21 -14.86 -12.88
C VAL A 72 1.78 -15.33 -12.70
N LEU A 73 1.41 -15.69 -11.47
CA LEU A 73 0.06 -16.07 -11.09
C LEU A 73 -0.48 -15.03 -10.12
N GLU A 74 -1.47 -14.25 -10.54
CA GLU A 74 -2.14 -13.23 -9.74
C GLU A 74 -3.58 -13.65 -9.47
N ARG A 75 -3.99 -13.64 -8.20
CA ARG A 75 -5.34 -14.05 -7.81
C ARG A 75 -6.42 -13.02 -8.17
N GLY A 76 -6.03 -11.76 -8.31
CA GLY A 76 -6.91 -10.66 -8.70
C GLY A 76 -6.98 -10.44 -10.21
N GLY A 77 -7.78 -9.44 -10.58
CA GLY A 77 -7.95 -8.99 -11.96
C GLY A 77 -6.91 -7.95 -12.38
N SER A 78 -7.20 -7.28 -13.50
CA SER A 78 -6.36 -6.21 -14.06
C SER A 78 -6.82 -4.83 -13.55
N PRO A 79 -5.90 -3.93 -13.12
CA PRO A 79 -6.26 -2.57 -12.74
C PRO A 79 -6.74 -1.73 -13.94
N TYR A 80 -6.45 -2.18 -15.16
CA TYR A 80 -6.72 -1.45 -16.39
C TYR A 80 -8.15 -1.61 -16.93
N ILE A 81 -8.93 -2.54 -16.36
CA ILE A 81 -10.33 -2.77 -16.77
C ILE A 81 -11.23 -1.62 -16.28
N ASN A 82 -10.88 -0.99 -15.17
CA ASN A 82 -11.60 0.14 -14.62
C ASN A 82 -10.61 1.23 -14.16
N PRO A 83 -10.10 2.05 -15.10
CA PRO A 83 -9.10 3.06 -14.79
C PRO A 83 -9.63 4.16 -13.85
N GLU A 84 -10.94 4.41 -13.83
CA GLU A 84 -11.57 5.38 -12.93
C GLU A 84 -11.44 4.97 -11.46
N LYS A 85 -11.51 3.66 -11.16
CA LYS A 85 -11.30 3.16 -9.78
C LYS A 85 -9.89 3.48 -9.26
N ILE A 86 -8.89 3.60 -10.12
CA ILE A 86 -7.52 3.83 -9.64
C ILE A 86 -7.13 5.31 -9.67
N ASP A 87 -8.03 6.18 -10.14
CA ASP A 87 -7.86 7.64 -10.13
C ASP A 87 -7.74 8.20 -8.70
N ILE A 88 -6.99 9.30 -8.56
CA ILE A 88 -6.76 9.94 -7.27
C ILE A 88 -8.06 10.31 -6.54
N ASN A 89 -9.08 10.73 -7.28
CA ASN A 89 -10.37 11.14 -6.72
C ASN A 89 -11.15 9.97 -6.09
N ASN A 90 -10.82 8.73 -6.48
CA ASN A 90 -11.50 7.52 -6.04
C ASN A 90 -10.70 6.70 -5.02
N PHE A 91 -9.61 7.24 -4.45
CA PHE A 91 -8.76 6.51 -3.51
C PHE A 91 -9.53 5.84 -2.37
N VAL A 92 -10.36 6.59 -1.63
CA VAL A 92 -11.12 6.06 -0.48
C VAL A 92 -12.21 5.10 -0.94
N ASN A 93 -12.90 5.42 -2.04
CA ASN A 93 -13.93 4.55 -2.63
C ASN A 93 -13.36 3.18 -3.01
N SER A 94 -12.20 3.15 -3.67
CA SER A 94 -11.56 1.91 -4.09
C SER A 94 -10.97 1.10 -2.94
N LEU A 95 -10.50 1.76 -1.89
CA LEU A 95 -10.02 1.09 -0.68
C LEU A 95 -11.16 0.48 0.15
N SER A 96 -12.33 1.12 0.12
CA SER A 96 -13.53 0.71 0.86
C SER A 96 -14.51 -0.17 0.05
N ASP A 97 -14.23 -0.40 -1.23
CA ASP A 97 -15.04 -1.22 -2.13
C ASP A 97 -15.15 -2.67 -1.62
N ILE A 98 -16.38 -3.15 -1.42
CA ILE A 98 -16.71 -4.52 -1.00
C ILE A 98 -17.41 -5.32 -2.10
N THR A 99 -17.55 -4.77 -3.30
CA THR A 99 -18.20 -5.45 -4.43
C THR A 99 -17.36 -6.66 -4.87
N PRO A 100 -17.94 -7.63 -5.61
CA PRO A 100 -17.18 -8.75 -6.17
C PRO A 100 -16.00 -8.31 -7.05
N SER A 101 -16.12 -7.14 -7.69
CA SER A 101 -15.09 -6.52 -8.54
C SER A 101 -14.03 -5.72 -7.76
N SER A 102 -14.07 -5.75 -6.43
CA SER A 102 -13.16 -4.97 -5.59
C SER A 102 -11.72 -5.44 -5.76
N PHE A 103 -10.84 -4.45 -5.90
CA PHE A 103 -9.39 -4.63 -5.83
C PHE A 103 -8.90 -4.82 -4.39
N ALA A 104 -9.74 -4.52 -3.40
CA ALA A 104 -9.44 -4.69 -1.98
C ALA A 104 -10.13 -5.95 -1.43
N GLN A 105 -9.46 -6.63 -0.51
CA GLN A 105 -10.04 -7.61 0.37
C GLN A 105 -9.88 -7.12 1.80
N GLN A 106 -10.98 -6.69 2.41
CA GLN A 106 -10.99 -6.19 3.78
C GLN A 106 -10.79 -7.33 4.78
N PHE A 107 -10.19 -7.00 5.92
CA PHE A 107 -10.11 -7.86 7.10
C PHE A 107 -10.04 -6.99 8.35
N ILE A 108 -10.40 -7.56 9.51
CA ILE A 108 -10.26 -6.90 10.80
C ILE A 108 -9.20 -7.68 11.57
N SER A 109 -8.18 -7.00 12.06
CA SER A 109 -7.18 -7.62 12.95
C SER A 109 -7.84 -8.06 14.26
N ARG A 110 -7.23 -9.01 14.97
CA ARG A 110 -7.67 -9.41 16.32
C ARG A 110 -7.60 -8.25 17.32
N ASP A 111 -6.83 -7.20 17.00
CA ASP A 111 -6.76 -5.95 17.72
C ASP A 111 -7.97 -5.03 17.51
N GLY A 112 -8.93 -5.40 16.66
CA GLY A 112 -10.12 -4.60 16.34
C GLY A 112 -9.88 -3.48 15.31
N VAL A 113 -8.76 -3.49 14.60
CA VAL A 113 -8.43 -2.47 13.58
C VAL A 113 -8.83 -2.98 12.19
N LEU A 114 -9.67 -2.21 11.49
CA LEU A 114 -10.06 -2.47 10.10
C LEU A 114 -8.87 -2.28 9.17
N ASN A 115 -8.71 -3.21 8.23
CA ASN A 115 -7.57 -3.26 7.33
C ASN A 115 -8.00 -3.80 5.95
N ALA A 116 -7.11 -3.69 4.98
CA ALA A 116 -7.33 -4.19 3.63
C ALA A 116 -6.03 -4.72 3.01
N ARG A 117 -6.15 -5.76 2.19
CA ARG A 117 -5.08 -6.24 1.31
C ARG A 117 -5.51 -6.19 -0.14
N ALA A 118 -4.57 -5.91 -1.03
CA ALA A 118 -4.84 -5.89 -2.46
C ALA A 118 -5.15 -7.30 -3.02
N ARG A 119 -5.98 -7.31 -4.06
CA ARG A 119 -6.38 -8.47 -4.87
C ARG A 119 -6.53 -8.02 -6.33
N VAL A 120 -5.41 -7.62 -6.92
CA VAL A 120 -5.31 -7.05 -8.26
C VAL A 120 -3.85 -7.07 -8.72
N LEU A 121 -3.59 -7.18 -10.03
CA LEU A 121 -2.25 -7.03 -10.59
C LEU A 121 -1.68 -5.64 -10.26
N GLY A 122 -0.43 -5.60 -9.80
CA GLY A 122 0.23 -4.43 -9.19
C GLY A 122 0.15 -4.43 -7.66
N GLY A 123 -0.80 -5.16 -7.06
CA GLY A 123 -0.95 -5.31 -5.62
C GLY A 123 -1.25 -3.98 -4.91
N GLY A 124 -0.61 -3.73 -3.77
CA GLY A 124 -0.88 -2.56 -2.92
C GLY A 124 -0.69 -1.21 -3.62
N SER A 125 0.15 -1.13 -4.65
CA SER A 125 0.35 0.12 -5.41
C SER A 125 -0.89 0.56 -6.18
N VAL A 126 -1.87 -0.33 -6.41
CA VAL A 126 -3.15 -0.01 -7.05
C VAL A 126 -4.11 0.69 -6.08
N LEU A 127 -3.97 0.46 -4.77
CA LEU A 127 -4.89 0.94 -3.75
C LEU A 127 -4.32 2.01 -2.83
N ASN A 128 -2.99 2.14 -2.72
CA ASN A 128 -2.36 3.00 -1.72
C ASN A 128 -2.57 4.51 -1.95
N ALA A 129 -2.10 5.33 -1.01
CA ALA A 129 -2.17 6.79 -1.11
C ALA A 129 -1.15 7.42 -2.09
N GLY A 130 -0.35 6.60 -2.77
CA GLY A 130 0.56 7.01 -3.84
C GLY A 130 1.86 7.71 -3.45
N PHE A 131 2.06 8.10 -2.18
CA PHE A 131 3.31 8.76 -1.76
C PHE A 131 4.54 7.85 -1.90
N TYR A 132 5.57 8.37 -2.55
CA TYR A 132 6.79 7.66 -2.91
C TYR A 132 7.99 8.24 -2.14
N SER A 133 8.62 7.41 -1.32
CA SER A 133 9.87 7.73 -0.64
C SER A 133 10.76 6.51 -0.57
N ARG A 134 12.03 6.66 -0.95
CA ARG A 134 13.07 5.64 -0.77
C ARG A 134 13.32 5.37 0.71
N ALA A 135 13.85 4.20 1.02
CA ALA A 135 14.41 3.93 2.34
C ALA A 135 15.69 4.74 2.57
N SER A 136 16.06 4.97 3.82
CA SER A 136 17.34 5.60 4.15
C SER A 136 18.51 4.67 3.81
N SER A 137 19.69 5.22 3.50
CA SER A 137 20.90 4.42 3.29
C SER A 137 21.24 3.53 4.49
N LYS A 138 20.91 4.00 5.71
CA LYS A 138 21.03 3.20 6.94
C LYS A 138 20.17 1.93 6.87
N TYR A 139 18.91 2.05 6.42
CA TYR A 139 18.04 0.88 6.23
C TYR A 139 18.62 -0.09 5.20
N ILE A 140 19.13 0.41 4.07
CA ILE A 140 19.71 -0.43 3.01
C ILE A 140 20.92 -1.23 3.54
N ARG A 141 21.83 -0.58 4.29
CA ARG A 141 22.99 -1.23 4.91
C ARG A 141 22.59 -2.27 5.96
N GLU A 142 21.68 -1.90 6.87
CA GLU A 142 21.19 -2.82 7.92
C GLU A 142 20.43 -4.02 7.33
N SER A 143 19.85 -3.88 6.14
CA SER A 143 19.24 -4.99 5.40
C SER A 143 20.25 -5.89 4.67
N GLY A 144 21.54 -5.55 4.70
CA GLY A 144 22.59 -6.27 3.97
C GLY A 144 22.50 -6.12 2.45
N TRP A 145 21.86 -5.06 1.95
CA TRP A 145 21.69 -4.83 0.52
C TRP A 145 22.84 -3.97 -0.03
N ASN A 146 23.28 -4.30 -1.24
CA ASN A 146 24.26 -3.51 -1.98
C ASN A 146 23.66 -2.14 -2.34
N GLU A 147 24.24 -1.06 -1.81
CA GLU A 147 23.71 0.30 -1.96
C GLU A 147 23.65 0.76 -3.42
N THR A 148 24.65 0.42 -4.23
CA THR A 148 24.69 0.79 -5.66
C THR A 148 23.55 0.14 -6.43
N LEU A 149 23.40 -1.18 -6.32
CA LEU A 149 22.33 -1.92 -7.00
C LEU A 149 20.94 -1.50 -6.48
N ALA A 150 20.80 -1.18 -5.18
CA ALA A 150 19.55 -0.66 -4.64
C ALA A 150 19.21 0.71 -5.25
N LYS A 151 20.18 1.63 -5.34
CA LYS A 151 20.01 2.94 -5.97
C LYS A 151 19.67 2.84 -7.46
N GLU A 152 20.33 1.96 -8.19
CA GLU A 152 20.01 1.68 -9.60
C GLU A 152 18.60 1.11 -9.76
N SER A 153 18.19 0.22 -8.85
CA SER A 153 16.87 -0.38 -8.84
C SER A 153 15.77 0.65 -8.51
N TYR A 154 16.02 1.59 -7.59
CA TYR A 154 15.12 2.73 -7.35
C TYR A 154 14.96 3.58 -8.61
N LYS A 155 16.06 4.00 -9.23
CA LYS A 155 16.02 4.81 -10.47
C LYS A 155 15.27 4.13 -11.60
N TRP A 156 15.40 2.81 -11.72
CA TRP A 156 14.68 2.01 -12.72
C TRP A 156 13.16 2.05 -12.48
N VAL A 157 12.70 1.99 -11.23
CA VAL A 157 11.28 2.13 -10.87
C VAL A 157 10.80 3.56 -11.11
N GLU A 158 11.56 4.54 -10.63
CA GLU A 158 11.22 5.97 -10.67
C GLU A 158 10.96 6.46 -12.09
N LYS A 159 11.76 6.00 -13.05
CA LYS A 159 11.62 6.37 -14.47
C LYS A 159 10.22 6.10 -15.02
N LYS A 160 9.51 5.11 -14.47
CA LYS A 160 8.22 4.67 -15.00
C LYS A 160 7.03 5.21 -14.21
N VAL A 161 7.11 5.21 -12.89
CA VAL A 161 5.91 5.35 -12.04
C VAL A 161 5.97 6.53 -11.07
N VAL A 162 7.01 7.37 -11.08
CA VAL A 162 7.19 8.42 -10.06
C VAL A 162 7.18 9.80 -10.69
N PHE A 163 6.40 10.69 -10.07
CA PHE A 163 6.22 12.08 -10.46
C PHE A 163 6.44 13.01 -9.28
N GLU A 164 6.76 14.27 -9.57
CA GLU A 164 6.69 15.35 -8.60
C GLU A 164 5.24 15.83 -8.47
N PRO A 165 4.64 15.86 -7.27
CA PRO A 165 3.25 16.23 -7.11
C PRO A 165 3.04 17.74 -7.30
N PRO A 166 1.87 18.18 -7.82
CA PRO A 166 1.52 19.59 -7.82
C PRO A 166 1.19 20.02 -6.39
N MET A 167 2.11 20.75 -5.75
CA MET A 167 1.96 21.26 -4.39
C MET A 167 0.91 22.37 -4.33
N MET A 168 -0.31 21.99 -3.93
CA MET A 168 -1.46 22.89 -3.80
C MET A 168 -1.55 23.49 -2.38
N GLN A 169 -2.65 24.19 -2.09
CA GLN A 169 -2.76 25.06 -0.92
C GLN A 169 -2.75 24.30 0.41
N TRP A 170 -3.48 23.19 0.52
CA TRP A 170 -3.58 22.38 1.74
C TRP A 170 -2.21 21.80 2.11
N GLN A 171 -1.58 21.08 1.18
CA GLN A 171 -0.27 20.47 1.39
C GLN A 171 0.80 21.54 1.67
N SER A 172 0.73 22.70 0.99
CA SER A 172 1.64 23.82 1.26
C SER A 172 1.46 24.41 2.66
N ALA A 173 0.22 24.51 3.16
CA ALA A 173 -0.05 25.00 4.51
C ALA A 173 0.45 24.01 5.57
N VAL A 174 0.22 22.71 5.38
CA VAL A 174 0.77 21.66 6.27
C VAL A 174 2.30 21.69 6.26
N ARG A 175 2.94 21.78 5.09
CA ARG A 175 4.39 21.92 4.95
C ARG A 175 4.93 23.12 5.73
N ASN A 176 4.32 24.28 5.52
CA ASN A 176 4.74 25.50 6.18
C ASN A 176 4.49 25.44 7.70
N GLY A 177 3.38 24.82 8.13
CA GLY A 177 3.09 24.60 9.55
C GLY A 177 4.09 23.66 10.21
N LEU A 178 4.50 22.57 9.54
CA LEU A 178 5.55 21.68 10.03
C LEU A 178 6.89 22.41 10.22
N ILE A 179 7.24 23.31 9.29
CA ILE A 179 8.43 24.17 9.40
C ILE A 179 8.28 25.14 10.58
N GLU A 180 7.12 25.78 10.71
CA GLU A 180 6.79 26.74 11.77
C GLU A 180 6.94 26.13 13.17
N VAL A 181 6.50 24.86 13.34
CA VAL A 181 6.57 24.14 14.63
C VAL A 181 7.91 23.40 14.84
N GLY A 182 8.90 23.63 13.97
CA GLY A 182 10.27 23.15 14.19
C GLY A 182 10.60 21.77 13.62
N VAL A 183 9.78 21.20 12.74
CA VAL A 183 10.13 19.97 11.99
C VAL A 183 11.10 20.32 10.85
N LEU A 184 12.33 20.61 11.23
CA LEU A 184 13.40 21.14 10.39
C LEU A 184 14.48 20.09 10.08
N PRO A 185 15.27 20.28 9.00
CA PRO A 185 15.18 21.35 8.00
C PRO A 185 14.05 21.14 6.98
N TYR A 186 13.79 22.13 6.13
CA TYR A 186 13.01 21.92 4.92
C TYR A 186 13.93 21.39 3.80
N ASN A 187 13.64 20.19 3.30
CA ASN A 187 14.48 19.46 2.34
C ASN A 187 13.99 19.58 0.89
N GLY A 188 13.03 20.47 0.59
CA GLY A 188 12.48 20.62 -0.76
C GLY A 188 11.76 19.36 -1.25
N PHE A 189 11.71 19.20 -2.58
CA PHE A 189 11.34 17.94 -3.21
C PHE A 189 12.48 16.93 -3.09
N ASN A 190 12.23 15.82 -2.40
CA ASN A 190 13.25 14.79 -2.19
C ASN A 190 12.62 13.40 -2.04
N LEU A 191 13.14 12.44 -2.81
CA LEU A 191 12.69 11.05 -2.74
C LEU A 191 13.30 10.30 -1.55
N ASP A 192 14.44 10.74 -1.00
CA ASP A 192 15.13 10.05 0.09
C ASP A 192 14.40 10.26 1.42
N HIS A 193 14.38 9.22 2.27
CA HIS A 193 13.86 9.35 3.64
C HIS A 193 14.91 9.98 4.56
N MET A 194 14.61 11.17 5.07
CA MET A 194 15.50 11.98 5.91
C MET A 194 14.72 12.85 6.87
N HIS A 195 15.32 13.19 8.02
CA HIS A 195 14.69 14.05 9.03
C HIS A 195 14.37 15.45 8.50
N GLY A 196 13.31 16.04 9.04
CA GLY A 196 12.81 17.35 8.66
C GLY A 196 11.55 17.27 7.79
N THR A 197 11.16 18.41 7.23
CA THR A 197 10.00 18.53 6.34
C THR A 197 10.43 18.37 4.90
N LYS A 198 9.68 17.60 4.10
CA LYS A 198 9.94 17.46 2.66
C LYS A 198 8.66 17.27 1.85
N VAL A 199 8.77 17.50 0.55
CA VAL A 199 7.81 17.02 -0.45
C VAL A 199 8.37 15.73 -1.05
N GLY A 200 7.58 14.66 -1.02
CA GLY A 200 7.96 13.36 -1.60
C GLY A 200 7.51 13.21 -3.06
N GLY A 201 7.87 12.09 -3.67
CA GLY A 201 7.29 11.71 -4.97
C GLY A 201 5.86 11.21 -4.82
N THR A 202 5.17 11.09 -5.93
CA THR A 202 3.86 10.43 -6.02
C THR A 202 3.83 9.48 -7.20
N ILE A 203 2.99 8.46 -7.15
CA ILE A 203 2.72 7.59 -8.30
C ILE A 203 1.51 8.04 -9.14
N PHE A 204 0.92 9.18 -8.79
CA PHE A 204 -0.12 9.82 -9.59
C PHE A 204 0.49 10.85 -10.52
N ASP A 205 0.15 10.82 -11.79
CA ASP A 205 0.57 11.85 -12.73
C ASP A 205 -0.23 13.15 -12.55
N LYS A 206 0.11 14.17 -13.35
CA LYS A 206 -0.53 15.49 -13.32
C LYS A 206 -2.04 15.49 -13.58
N ASN A 207 -2.57 14.42 -14.18
CA ASN A 207 -4.00 14.26 -14.47
C ASN A 207 -4.73 13.46 -13.38
N GLY A 208 -4.04 13.06 -12.31
CA GLY A 208 -4.62 12.23 -11.24
C GLY A 208 -4.65 10.73 -11.57
N LYS A 209 -4.11 10.32 -12.71
CA LYS A 209 -4.02 8.91 -13.09
C LYS A 209 -2.87 8.24 -12.34
N ARG A 210 -3.18 7.10 -11.75
CA ARG A 210 -2.21 6.28 -11.00
C ARG A 210 -1.37 5.42 -11.93
N HIS A 211 -0.06 5.42 -11.69
CA HIS A 211 0.91 4.51 -12.28
C HIS A 211 1.35 3.50 -11.22
N THR A 212 1.26 2.21 -11.51
CA THR A 212 1.37 1.14 -10.50
C THR A 212 2.56 0.23 -10.77
N ALA A 213 2.87 -0.68 -9.84
CA ALA A 213 3.88 -1.71 -10.10
C ALA A 213 3.56 -2.57 -11.33
N ALA A 214 2.28 -2.69 -11.74
CA ALA A 214 1.90 -3.40 -12.97
C ALA A 214 2.51 -2.74 -14.22
N ASP A 215 2.70 -1.41 -14.23
CA ASP A 215 3.25 -0.68 -15.39
C ASP A 215 4.75 -1.00 -15.60
N LEU A 216 5.43 -1.50 -14.57
CA LEU A 216 6.81 -1.98 -14.67
C LEU A 216 6.93 -3.27 -15.50
N LEU A 217 5.81 -3.96 -15.77
CA LEU A 217 5.78 -5.11 -16.70
C LEU A 217 6.02 -4.69 -18.15
N GLU A 218 5.93 -3.40 -18.48
CA GLU A 218 6.36 -2.88 -19.79
C GLU A 218 7.85 -3.16 -20.06
N TYR A 219 8.66 -3.27 -19.01
CA TYR A 219 10.07 -3.64 -19.12
C TYR A 219 10.31 -5.15 -19.25
N ALA A 220 9.26 -5.98 -19.33
CA ALA A 220 9.40 -7.42 -19.50
C ALA A 220 9.74 -7.77 -20.96
N GLU A 221 10.44 -8.89 -21.17
CA GLU A 221 10.59 -9.51 -22.48
C GLU A 221 9.30 -10.30 -22.81
N PRO A 222 8.44 -9.81 -23.72
CA PRO A 222 7.09 -10.35 -23.91
C PRO A 222 7.07 -11.81 -24.38
N ARG A 223 8.14 -12.31 -25.01
CA ARG A 223 8.23 -13.71 -25.45
C ARG A 223 8.61 -14.68 -24.34
N ARG A 224 9.06 -14.18 -23.19
CA ARG A 224 9.56 -15.00 -22.07
C ARG A 224 8.72 -14.89 -20.81
N ILE A 225 7.68 -14.07 -20.81
CA ILE A 225 6.78 -13.91 -19.67
C ILE A 225 5.37 -14.38 -20.01
N SER A 226 4.65 -14.87 -19.01
CA SER A 226 3.20 -15.05 -19.06
C SER A 226 2.61 -14.64 -17.73
N VAL A 227 1.52 -13.88 -17.75
CA VAL A 227 0.81 -13.41 -16.56
C VAL A 227 -0.61 -13.93 -16.62
N TYR A 228 -1.00 -14.78 -15.67
CA TYR A 228 -2.38 -15.23 -15.53
C TYR A 228 -3.05 -14.52 -14.35
N LEU A 229 -4.12 -13.79 -14.68
CA LEU A 229 -5.03 -13.13 -13.74
C LEU A 229 -6.10 -14.11 -13.26
N HIS A 230 -6.74 -13.81 -12.13
CA HIS A 230 -7.71 -14.69 -11.49
C HIS A 230 -7.18 -16.12 -11.24
N ALA A 231 -5.87 -16.23 -11.03
CA ALA A 231 -5.14 -17.48 -10.78
C ALA A 231 -4.86 -17.65 -9.29
N THR A 232 -5.76 -18.30 -8.56
CA THR A 232 -5.59 -18.51 -7.11
C THR A 232 -4.71 -19.72 -6.85
N VAL A 233 -3.47 -19.50 -6.43
CA VAL A 233 -2.57 -20.60 -6.04
C VAL A 233 -3.04 -21.23 -4.73
N HIS A 234 -3.26 -22.55 -4.76
CA HIS A 234 -3.73 -23.32 -3.60
C HIS A 234 -2.59 -23.99 -2.85
N LYS A 235 -1.56 -24.45 -3.57
CA LYS A 235 -0.53 -25.31 -2.98
C LYS A 235 0.76 -25.29 -3.78
N ILE A 236 1.88 -25.30 -3.08
CA ILE A 236 3.21 -25.60 -3.63
C ILE A 236 3.48 -27.09 -3.49
N LEU A 237 4.04 -27.69 -4.53
CA LEU A 237 4.35 -29.11 -4.63
C LEU A 237 5.82 -29.36 -4.30
N PHE A 238 6.08 -30.39 -3.50
CA PHE A 238 7.42 -30.74 -3.02
C PHE A 238 7.76 -32.19 -3.31
N ASN A 239 8.99 -32.41 -3.77
CA ASN A 239 9.62 -33.72 -3.80
C ASN A 239 10.60 -33.81 -2.63
N TYR A 240 10.70 -34.98 -2.01
CA TYR A 240 11.71 -35.23 -0.99
C TYR A 240 13.00 -35.65 -1.67
N ASN A 241 14.07 -34.89 -1.44
CA ASN A 241 15.40 -35.32 -1.86
C ASN A 241 15.96 -36.28 -0.80
N THR A 242 15.94 -37.59 -1.09
CA THR A 242 16.42 -38.66 -0.22
C THR A 242 17.90 -38.52 0.13
N GLU A 243 18.71 -37.90 -0.73
CA GLU A 243 20.14 -37.68 -0.52
C GLU A 243 20.42 -36.45 0.36
N LYS A 244 19.58 -35.40 0.29
CA LYS A 244 19.82 -34.10 0.95
C LYS A 244 18.93 -33.79 2.15
N ARG A 245 17.99 -34.69 2.49
CA ARG A 245 17.01 -34.54 3.60
C ARG A 245 16.16 -33.24 3.55
N ARG A 246 16.09 -32.55 2.41
CA ARG A 246 15.32 -31.29 2.26
C ARG A 246 14.24 -31.45 1.19
N PRO A 247 13.01 -30.93 1.42
CA PRO A 247 12.01 -30.84 0.39
C PRO A 247 12.47 -29.86 -0.69
N GLN A 248 12.22 -30.21 -1.95
CA GLN A 248 12.47 -29.37 -3.12
C GLN A 248 11.15 -28.98 -3.76
N ALA A 249 10.89 -27.68 -3.84
CA ALA A 249 9.73 -27.15 -4.53
C ALA A 249 9.88 -27.38 -6.04
N TYR A 250 8.88 -27.97 -6.70
CA TYR A 250 8.96 -28.31 -8.13
C TYR A 250 7.75 -27.85 -8.96
N GLY A 251 6.66 -27.43 -8.32
CA GLY A 251 5.51 -26.88 -9.01
C GLY A 251 4.47 -26.28 -8.08
N VAL A 252 3.41 -25.76 -8.66
CA VAL A 252 2.25 -25.22 -7.95
C VAL A 252 0.96 -25.73 -8.56
N ILE A 253 -0.08 -25.78 -7.73
CA ILE A 253 -1.46 -25.98 -8.15
C ILE A 253 -2.20 -24.66 -7.99
N PHE A 254 -2.88 -24.21 -9.04
CA PHE A 254 -3.73 -23.02 -9.00
C PHE A 254 -5.11 -23.28 -9.61
N LYS A 255 -6.08 -22.47 -9.20
CA LYS A 255 -7.48 -22.55 -9.63
C LYS A 255 -7.83 -21.30 -10.42
N ASP A 256 -8.48 -21.45 -11.57
CA ASP A 256 -9.00 -20.34 -12.37
C ASP A 256 -10.36 -19.84 -11.87
N ALA A 257 -10.95 -18.85 -12.56
CA ALA A 257 -12.25 -18.28 -12.22
C ALA A 257 -13.44 -19.25 -12.43
N PHE A 258 -13.31 -20.26 -13.29
CA PHE A 258 -14.33 -21.31 -13.49
C PHE A 258 -14.18 -22.48 -12.52
N GLY A 259 -13.13 -22.45 -11.70
CA GLY A 259 -12.85 -23.44 -10.68
C GLY A 259 -12.06 -24.65 -11.18
N ILE A 260 -11.51 -24.58 -12.39
CA ILE A 260 -10.64 -25.59 -12.98
C ILE A 260 -9.25 -25.50 -12.34
N MET A 261 -8.68 -26.67 -12.04
CA MET A 261 -7.36 -26.78 -11.44
C MET A 261 -6.28 -26.95 -12.52
N HIS A 262 -5.25 -26.12 -12.45
CA HIS A 262 -4.09 -26.14 -13.32
C HIS A 262 -2.83 -26.46 -12.53
N ARG A 263 -1.80 -26.98 -13.22
CA ARG A 263 -0.50 -27.28 -12.63
C ARG A 263 0.60 -26.57 -13.39
N ALA A 264 1.43 -25.80 -12.69
CA ALA A 264 2.63 -25.21 -13.26
C ALA A 264 3.88 -25.80 -12.62
N TYR A 265 4.82 -26.28 -13.43
CA TYR A 265 6.04 -26.92 -12.97
C TYR A 265 7.29 -26.09 -13.31
N LEU A 266 8.34 -26.30 -12.53
CA LEU A 266 9.66 -25.82 -12.89
C LEU A 266 10.23 -26.67 -14.03
N ASN A 267 10.86 -26.04 -15.01
CA ASN A 267 11.63 -26.73 -16.05
C ASN A 267 12.77 -27.53 -15.41
N LYS A 268 13.14 -28.65 -16.04
CA LYS A 268 14.27 -29.50 -15.65
C LYS A 268 15.62 -28.82 -15.94
N LYS A 269 15.95 -27.76 -15.20
CA LYS A 269 17.27 -27.10 -15.20
C LYS A 269 17.65 -26.73 -13.77
N SER A 270 18.95 -26.71 -13.48
CA SER A 270 19.45 -26.23 -12.21
C SER A 270 19.14 -24.74 -12.04
N LYS A 271 18.94 -24.30 -10.79
CA LYS A 271 18.68 -22.89 -10.41
C LYS A 271 17.30 -22.32 -10.82
N ASN A 272 16.35 -23.15 -11.25
CA ASN A 272 14.94 -22.77 -11.41
C ASN A 272 14.26 -22.76 -10.03
N GLU A 273 13.38 -21.79 -9.78
CA GLU A 273 12.84 -21.53 -8.43
C GLU A 273 11.38 -21.07 -8.48
N ILE A 274 10.60 -21.44 -7.46
CA ILE A 274 9.30 -20.83 -7.16
C ILE A 274 9.55 -19.65 -6.21
N ILE A 275 8.91 -18.52 -6.47
CA ILE A 275 9.08 -17.31 -5.67
C ILE A 275 7.71 -16.80 -5.21
N LEU A 276 7.50 -16.74 -3.90
CA LEU A 276 6.35 -16.07 -3.31
C LEU A 276 6.60 -14.56 -3.29
N SER A 277 5.68 -13.81 -3.89
CA SER A 277 5.56 -12.36 -3.81
C SER A 277 4.10 -11.98 -3.50
N ALA A 278 3.43 -12.79 -2.68
CA ALA A 278 2.01 -12.70 -2.33
C ALA A 278 1.73 -11.74 -1.16
N GLY A 279 2.74 -11.01 -0.70
CA GLY A 279 2.65 -9.98 0.31
C GLY A 279 2.69 -10.52 1.75
N ALA A 280 2.72 -9.60 2.71
CA ALA A 280 2.83 -9.87 4.15
C ALA A 280 1.76 -10.86 4.68
N ILE A 281 0.58 -10.91 4.06
CA ILE A 281 -0.49 -11.84 4.44
C ILE A 281 -0.43 -13.11 3.59
N GLY A 282 -0.36 -12.98 2.26
CA GLY A 282 -0.48 -14.11 1.33
C GLY A 282 0.71 -15.07 1.35
N SER A 283 1.92 -14.57 1.55
CA SER A 283 3.13 -15.39 1.55
C SER A 283 3.20 -16.37 2.75
N PRO A 284 3.08 -15.94 4.01
CA PRO A 284 3.03 -16.89 5.13
C PRO A 284 1.80 -17.79 5.09
N GLN A 285 0.63 -17.28 4.66
CA GLN A 285 -0.57 -18.10 4.45
C GLN A 285 -0.30 -19.26 3.49
N LEU A 286 0.27 -18.97 2.31
CA LEU A 286 0.51 -19.99 1.30
C LEU A 286 1.62 -20.98 1.70
N LEU A 287 2.65 -20.54 2.43
CA LEU A 287 3.63 -21.46 3.02
C LEU A 287 2.93 -22.47 3.94
N MET A 288 2.07 -22.00 4.85
CA MET A 288 1.33 -22.88 5.77
C MET A 288 0.39 -23.82 5.02
N LEU A 289 -0.41 -23.32 4.06
CA LEU A 289 -1.29 -24.14 3.21
C LEU A 289 -0.52 -25.20 2.41
N SER A 290 0.77 -24.95 2.15
CA SER A 290 1.66 -25.87 1.45
C SER A 290 2.44 -26.82 2.38
N GLY A 291 2.19 -26.76 3.69
CA GLY A 291 2.81 -27.63 4.69
C GLY A 291 4.13 -27.11 5.28
N ILE A 292 4.48 -25.84 5.08
CA ILE A 292 5.65 -25.19 5.70
C ILE A 292 5.16 -24.19 6.76
N GLY A 293 5.30 -24.52 8.03
CA GLY A 293 4.83 -23.70 9.14
C GLY A 293 4.87 -24.43 10.48
N PRO A 294 4.30 -23.85 11.55
CA PRO A 294 4.29 -24.49 12.87
C PRO A 294 3.55 -25.84 12.81
N ALA A 295 4.25 -26.94 13.09
CA ALA A 295 3.70 -28.29 12.88
C ALA A 295 2.38 -28.51 13.62
N SER A 296 2.27 -28.09 14.89
CA SER A 296 1.03 -28.23 15.67
C SER A 296 -0.16 -27.52 15.00
N HIS A 297 0.04 -26.28 14.53
CA HIS A 297 -0.97 -25.51 13.81
C HIS A 297 -1.40 -26.22 12.51
N LEU A 298 -0.44 -26.73 11.74
CA LEU A 298 -0.73 -27.44 10.49
C LEU A 298 -1.55 -28.71 10.73
N HIS A 299 -1.24 -29.49 11.78
CA HIS A 299 -2.00 -30.69 12.13
C HIS A 299 -3.46 -30.36 12.48
N VAL A 300 -3.72 -29.28 13.23
CA VAL A 300 -5.09 -28.83 13.57
C VAL A 300 -5.93 -28.53 12.32
N HIS A 301 -5.31 -28.04 11.25
CA HIS A 301 -5.97 -27.78 9.97
C HIS A 301 -5.97 -28.96 8.99
N GLY A 302 -5.50 -30.15 9.41
CA GLY A 302 -5.41 -31.33 8.54
C GLY A 302 -4.39 -31.17 7.40
N ILE A 303 -3.41 -30.28 7.55
CA ILE A 303 -2.37 -30.03 6.55
C ILE A 303 -1.18 -30.92 6.83
N LYS A 304 -0.79 -31.74 5.85
CA LYS A 304 0.43 -32.55 5.93
C LYS A 304 1.66 -31.64 6.07
N VAL A 305 2.42 -31.84 7.16
CA VAL A 305 3.68 -31.14 7.40
C VAL A 305 4.73 -31.59 6.38
N VAL A 306 5.28 -30.61 5.66
CA VAL A 306 6.43 -30.75 4.75
C VAL A 306 7.71 -30.33 5.47
N LEU A 307 7.63 -29.22 6.23
CA LEU A 307 8.71 -28.74 7.07
C LEU A 307 8.10 -28.02 8.28
N ASP A 308 8.48 -28.43 9.48
CA ASP A 308 8.17 -27.67 10.68
C ASP A 308 9.02 -26.39 10.70
N GLN A 309 8.35 -25.25 10.53
CA GLN A 309 8.97 -23.93 10.56
C GLN A 309 8.12 -23.02 11.45
N PRO A 310 8.34 -23.04 12.78
CA PRO A 310 7.48 -22.37 13.75
C PRO A 310 7.48 -20.83 13.62
N LEU A 311 8.42 -20.27 12.87
CA LEU A 311 8.54 -18.82 12.65
C LEU A 311 7.70 -18.32 11.46
N VAL A 312 7.11 -19.19 10.63
CA VAL A 312 6.16 -18.74 9.60
C VAL A 312 4.91 -18.16 10.25
N GLY A 313 4.50 -16.99 9.80
CA GLY A 313 3.39 -16.23 10.38
C GLY A 313 3.77 -15.44 11.62
N GLN A 314 4.98 -15.57 12.16
CA GLN A 314 5.42 -14.82 13.34
C GLN A 314 6.03 -13.47 12.98
N GLY A 315 6.02 -12.54 13.95
CA GLY A 315 6.61 -11.21 13.78
C GLY A 315 5.82 -10.33 12.82
N MET A 316 4.49 -10.50 12.78
CA MET A 316 3.59 -9.60 12.05
C MET A 316 3.62 -8.23 12.71
N ALA A 317 3.86 -7.19 11.93
CA ALA A 317 3.89 -5.82 12.42
C ALA A 317 3.06 -4.94 11.49
N ASP A 318 2.42 -3.92 12.05
CA ASP A 318 1.74 -2.87 11.30
C ASP A 318 1.98 -1.56 11.99
N ASN A 319 2.42 -0.54 11.24
CA ASN A 319 2.70 0.76 11.81
C ASN A 319 1.37 1.40 12.24
N PRO A 320 1.20 1.73 13.55
CA PRO A 320 0.09 2.54 14.00
C PRO A 320 -0.01 3.86 13.23
N MET A 321 -1.25 4.23 12.92
CA MET A 321 -1.63 5.56 12.47
C MET A 321 -2.65 6.16 13.43
N ASN A 322 -2.48 7.42 13.78
CA ASN A 322 -3.50 8.23 14.42
C ASN A 322 -3.77 9.49 13.58
N VAL A 323 -5.01 9.97 13.59
CA VAL A 323 -5.47 10.97 12.61
C VAL A 323 -6.42 11.97 13.24
N VAL A 324 -6.32 13.22 12.82
CA VAL A 324 -7.27 14.29 13.13
C VAL A 324 -7.92 14.76 11.83
N VAL A 325 -9.26 14.70 11.77
CA VAL A 325 -10.03 15.36 10.71
C VAL A 325 -10.11 16.85 11.00
N VAL A 326 -9.77 17.67 10.01
CA VAL A 326 -9.77 19.13 10.08
C VAL A 326 -10.74 19.67 9.01
N PRO A 327 -11.97 20.03 9.40
CA PRO A 327 -12.94 20.75 8.58
C PRO A 327 -12.39 22.12 8.18
N SER A 328 -12.66 22.54 6.94
CA SER A 328 -12.14 23.79 6.40
C SER A 328 -13.24 24.81 6.10
N PRO A 329 -13.08 26.08 6.50
CA PRO A 329 -14.02 27.16 6.15
C PRO A 329 -13.95 27.56 4.67
N ILE A 330 -12.90 27.14 3.95
CA ILE A 330 -12.70 27.37 2.53
C ILE A 330 -12.62 26.04 1.76
N PRO A 331 -13.00 26.00 0.47
CA PRO A 331 -12.81 24.81 -0.35
C PRO A 331 -11.35 24.35 -0.37
N VAL A 332 -11.14 23.04 -0.41
CA VAL A 332 -9.82 22.41 -0.50
C VAL A 332 -9.76 21.57 -1.76
N GLU A 333 -8.57 21.48 -2.35
CA GLU A 333 -8.29 20.55 -3.44
C GLU A 333 -8.30 19.09 -2.96
N VAL A 334 -8.51 18.17 -3.90
CA VAL A 334 -8.18 16.76 -3.68
C VAL A 334 -6.66 16.61 -3.66
N SER A 335 -6.13 16.21 -2.51
CA SER A 335 -4.72 15.86 -2.39
C SER A 335 -4.57 14.64 -1.50
N LEU A 336 -3.74 13.69 -1.92
CA LEU A 336 -3.23 12.64 -1.03
C LEU A 336 -1.90 13.09 -0.43
N VAL A 337 -1.19 12.19 0.24
CA VAL A 337 0.07 12.52 0.89
C VAL A 337 1.08 13.00 -0.16
N GLN A 338 1.59 14.21 0.03
CA GLN A 338 2.64 14.84 -0.79
C GLN A 338 3.74 15.42 0.10
N THR A 339 3.35 16.03 1.22
CA THR A 339 4.28 16.52 2.25
C THR A 339 4.37 15.53 3.40
N VAL A 340 5.58 15.39 3.95
CA VAL A 340 5.81 14.69 5.22
C VAL A 340 6.76 15.45 6.13
N GLY A 341 6.45 15.48 7.43
CA GLY A 341 7.37 15.85 8.50
C GLY A 341 7.96 14.61 9.15
N ILE A 342 9.26 14.35 8.96
CA ILE A 342 9.96 13.19 9.52
C ILE A 342 10.67 13.63 10.80
N THR A 343 10.07 13.34 11.95
CA THR A 343 10.58 13.83 13.24
C THR A 343 11.77 13.02 13.75
N ARG A 344 12.51 13.56 14.73
CA ARG A 344 13.64 12.87 15.37
C ARG A 344 13.20 11.80 16.37
N PHE A 345 12.01 11.97 16.96
CA PHE A 345 11.44 11.02 17.90
C PHE A 345 10.71 9.86 17.20
N GLY A 346 10.60 9.88 15.86
CA GLY A 346 10.19 8.71 15.09
C GLY A 346 8.71 8.66 14.69
N SER A 347 8.02 9.79 14.66
CA SER A 347 6.69 9.91 14.04
C SER A 347 6.80 10.66 12.71
N PHE A 348 5.99 10.26 11.74
CA PHE A 348 5.93 10.87 10.41
C PHE A 348 4.57 11.54 10.23
N ILE A 349 4.58 12.86 10.10
CA ILE A 349 3.35 13.67 10.00
C ILE A 349 3.01 13.89 8.54
N GLU A 350 1.84 13.42 8.12
CA GLU A 350 1.35 13.45 6.75
C GLU A 350 -0.04 14.11 6.69
N ALA A 351 -0.51 14.44 5.50
CA ALA A 351 -1.84 15.00 5.33
C ALA A 351 -2.49 14.62 4.00
N ALA A 352 -3.81 14.68 3.95
CA ALA A 352 -4.63 14.55 2.74
C ALA A 352 -5.85 15.48 2.83
N SER A 353 -6.48 15.81 1.72
CA SER A 353 -7.62 16.74 1.65
C SER A 353 -8.60 16.39 0.54
N GLY A 354 -9.84 16.87 0.65
CA GLY A 354 -10.85 16.72 -0.40
C GLY A 354 -11.25 15.27 -0.66
N LEU A 355 -11.11 14.39 0.33
CA LEU A 355 -11.38 12.96 0.17
C LEU A 355 -12.87 12.72 -0.12
N SER A 356 -13.16 12.00 -1.20
CA SER A 356 -14.52 11.54 -1.51
C SER A 356 -14.82 10.26 -0.76
N PHE A 357 -15.84 10.29 0.10
CA PHE A 357 -16.39 9.15 0.80
C PHE A 357 -17.66 8.69 0.07
N GLY A 358 -17.67 7.43 -0.39
CA GLY A 358 -18.84 6.84 -1.03
C GLY A 358 -20.06 6.80 -0.09
N HIS A 359 -21.24 6.57 -0.68
CA HIS A 359 -22.54 6.62 0.00
C HIS A 359 -22.62 5.81 1.32
N SER A 360 -21.90 4.69 1.41
CA SER A 360 -21.91 3.83 2.61
C SER A 360 -21.16 4.41 3.81
N TRP A 361 -20.17 5.29 3.59
CA TRP A 361 -19.49 6.03 4.66
C TRP A 361 -20.28 7.27 5.06
N SER A 362 -20.92 7.96 4.11
CA SER A 362 -21.79 9.10 4.42
C SER A 362 -22.99 8.70 5.29
N GLU A 363 -23.60 7.53 5.05
CA GLU A 363 -24.69 7.01 5.90
C GLU A 363 -24.24 6.70 7.35
N ARG A 364 -23.04 6.14 7.52
CA ARG A 364 -22.47 5.87 8.86
C ARG A 364 -22.15 7.16 9.62
N LEU A 365 -21.61 8.16 8.92
CA LEU A 365 -21.35 9.48 9.50
C LEU A 365 -22.64 10.22 9.84
N GLN A 366 -23.71 10.02 9.06
CA GLN A 366 -25.04 10.57 9.32
C GLN A 366 -25.69 9.99 10.58
N GLY A 367 -25.56 8.69 10.83
CA GLY A 367 -26.05 8.06 12.08
C GLY A 367 -25.31 8.54 13.34
N ILE A 368 -24.01 8.80 13.24
CA ILE A 368 -23.21 9.39 14.33
C ILE A 368 -23.53 10.87 14.52
N PHE A 369 -23.82 11.56 13.43
CA PHE A 369 -24.28 12.94 13.42
C PHE A 369 -25.54 13.14 14.25
N GLU A 370 -26.56 12.30 14.09
CA GLU A 370 -27.80 12.37 14.88
C GLU A 370 -27.53 12.15 16.38
N PHE A 371 -26.56 11.29 16.71
CA PHE A 371 -26.17 11.02 18.09
C PHE A 371 -25.37 12.18 18.74
N VAL A 372 -24.35 12.69 18.04
CA VAL A 372 -23.47 13.78 18.54
C VAL A 372 -24.21 15.10 18.60
N SER A 373 -25.08 15.40 17.63
CA SER A 373 -25.90 16.62 17.65
C SER A 373 -26.88 16.62 18.83
N ASN A 374 -27.53 15.48 19.11
CA ASN A 374 -28.44 15.34 20.24
C ASN A 374 -27.73 15.40 21.60
N GLN A 375 -26.57 14.76 21.76
CA GLN A 375 -25.85 14.76 23.05
C GLN A 375 -25.01 16.02 23.29
N THR A 376 -24.31 16.53 22.27
CA THR A 376 -23.26 17.55 22.47
C THR A 376 -23.80 18.97 22.38
N LEU A 377 -24.79 19.27 21.53
CA LEU A 377 -25.30 20.64 21.37
C LEU A 377 -26.31 21.04 22.47
N GLN A 378 -27.06 20.07 23.01
CA GLN A 378 -28.01 20.29 24.12
C GLN A 378 -27.35 20.41 25.50
N HIS A 379 -26.25 19.69 25.77
CA HIS A 379 -25.61 19.65 27.10
C HIS A 379 -24.30 20.45 27.27
N SER A 380 -23.74 21.05 26.22
CA SER A 380 -22.46 21.78 26.31
C SER A 380 -22.61 23.29 26.61
N MET A 381 -21.72 23.81 27.49
CA MET A 381 -21.52 25.24 27.77
C MET A 381 -20.70 25.99 26.69
N PHE A 382 -20.69 25.51 25.43
CA PHE A 382 -19.98 26.24 24.38
C PHE A 382 -20.71 27.56 24.03
N PRO A 383 -19.98 28.66 23.77
CA PRO A 383 -20.57 29.89 23.24
C PRO A 383 -21.35 29.62 21.94
N THR A 384 -22.41 30.40 21.68
CA THR A 384 -23.30 30.21 20.52
C THR A 384 -22.56 30.16 19.18
N LYS A 385 -21.55 31.02 18.99
CA LYS A 385 -20.68 31.03 17.79
C LYS A 385 -19.85 29.76 17.63
N THR A 386 -19.46 29.12 18.73
CA THR A 386 -18.75 27.83 18.71
C THR A 386 -19.72 26.71 18.34
N LYS A 387 -20.98 26.76 18.82
CA LYS A 387 -22.03 25.81 18.42
C LYS A 387 -22.37 25.91 16.94
N GLU A 388 -22.48 27.12 16.39
CA GLU A 388 -22.68 27.36 14.95
C GLU A 388 -21.50 26.84 14.12
N SER A 389 -20.26 27.11 14.53
CA SER A 389 -19.06 26.59 13.85
C SER A 389 -18.96 25.06 13.90
N ILE A 390 -19.42 24.43 14.99
CA ILE A 390 -19.55 22.98 15.13
C ILE A 390 -20.65 22.46 14.18
N ALA A 391 -21.79 23.14 14.06
CA ALA A 391 -22.87 22.76 13.14
C ALA A 391 -22.46 22.87 11.66
N ASP A 392 -21.77 23.94 11.26
CA ASP A 392 -21.22 24.11 9.91
C ASP A 392 -20.16 23.05 9.58
N THR A 393 -19.28 22.80 10.55
CA THR A 393 -18.31 21.69 10.51
C THR A 393 -19.01 20.37 10.27
N ILE A 394 -20.07 20.09 11.02
CA ILE A 394 -20.85 18.86 10.89
C ILE A 394 -21.47 18.74 9.49
N GLY A 395 -22.09 19.81 8.97
CA GLY A 395 -22.64 19.83 7.60
C GLY A 395 -21.58 19.68 6.50
N SER A 396 -20.33 20.06 6.78
CA SER A 396 -19.19 19.89 5.89
C SER A 396 -18.72 18.42 5.79
N LEU A 397 -18.96 17.62 6.85
CA LEU A 397 -18.55 16.22 6.98
C LEU A 397 -19.63 15.24 6.49
N THR A 398 -20.89 15.67 6.40
CA THR A 398 -22.00 14.87 5.82
C THR A 398 -22.06 14.94 4.29
N ASN A 399 -21.21 15.76 3.68
CA ASN A 399 -21.09 15.82 2.22
C ASN A 399 -20.28 14.59 1.72
N PRO A 400 -20.66 13.96 0.58
CA PRO A 400 -19.88 12.87 -0.01
C PRO A 400 -18.43 13.26 -0.32
N THR A 401 -18.09 14.55 -0.43
CA THR A 401 -16.71 15.03 -0.47
C THR A 401 -16.40 15.86 0.77
N LEU A 402 -15.35 15.46 1.49
CA LEU A 402 -14.89 16.16 2.68
C LEU A 402 -14.49 17.60 2.34
N LYS A 403 -15.22 18.57 2.89
CA LYS A 403 -14.86 20.00 2.83
C LYS A 403 -13.79 20.30 3.90
N GLY A 404 -12.61 19.74 3.70
CA GLY A 404 -11.50 19.76 4.65
C GLY A 404 -10.53 18.63 4.37
N GLY A 405 -9.73 18.27 5.37
CA GLY A 405 -8.75 17.21 5.22
C GLY A 405 -8.44 16.50 6.51
N VAL A 406 -7.38 15.71 6.46
CA VAL A 406 -6.84 14.98 7.59
C VAL A 406 -5.38 15.35 7.76
N ILE A 407 -4.95 15.44 9.00
CA ILE A 407 -3.53 15.42 9.38
C ILE A 407 -3.34 14.18 10.24
N LEU A 408 -2.40 13.34 9.86
CA LEU A 408 -2.17 12.03 10.45
C LEU A 408 -0.71 11.84 10.81
N GLU A 409 -0.48 10.94 11.74
CA GLU A 409 0.85 10.51 12.14
C GLU A 409 1.00 9.01 11.92
N LYS A 410 2.19 8.59 11.47
CA LYS A 410 2.63 7.20 11.42
C LYS A 410 3.89 7.06 12.28
N ILE A 411 3.92 6.11 13.20
CA ILE A 411 5.16 5.80 13.94
C ILE A 411 6.14 4.92 13.13
N MET A 412 7.43 5.13 13.34
CA MET A 412 8.51 4.28 12.82
C MET A 412 8.56 2.91 13.51
N GLY A 413 9.22 1.92 12.89
CA GLY A 413 9.24 0.55 13.41
C GLY A 413 8.06 -0.24 12.86
N PRO A 414 7.10 -0.72 13.70
CA PRO A 414 7.00 -0.59 15.18
C PRO A 414 7.81 -1.66 15.94
N ARG A 415 7.89 -1.55 17.27
CA ARG A 415 8.48 -2.61 18.13
C ARG A 415 7.45 -3.69 18.49
N SER A 416 6.19 -3.30 18.58
CA SER A 416 5.07 -4.20 18.78
C SER A 416 4.91 -5.13 17.59
N THR A 417 4.83 -6.43 17.86
CA THR A 417 4.59 -7.45 16.83
C THR A 417 3.61 -8.49 17.35
N GLY A 418 2.87 -9.11 16.44
CA GLY A 418 2.08 -10.30 16.71
C GLY A 418 2.34 -11.40 15.67
N HIS A 419 1.27 -12.05 15.24
CA HIS A 419 1.32 -13.27 14.45
C HIS A 419 0.14 -13.39 13.48
N LEU A 420 0.26 -14.30 12.52
CA LEU A 420 -0.74 -14.68 11.54
C LEU A 420 -0.99 -16.18 11.63
N GLU A 421 -2.26 -16.57 11.65
CA GLU A 421 -2.71 -17.96 11.75
C GLU A 421 -3.75 -18.27 10.68
N LEU A 422 -3.74 -19.50 10.17
CA LEU A 422 -4.84 -19.95 9.31
C LEU A 422 -6.16 -20.01 10.11
N LEU A 423 -7.25 -19.61 9.46
CA LEU A 423 -8.61 -19.88 9.95
C LEU A 423 -9.23 -21.06 9.21
N THR A 424 -8.97 -21.15 7.90
CA THR A 424 -9.46 -22.21 7.02
C THR A 424 -8.32 -22.71 6.13
N ASN A 425 -8.58 -23.79 5.39
CA ASN A 425 -7.68 -24.30 4.36
C ASN A 425 -7.96 -23.71 2.95
N ASN A 426 -8.89 -22.75 2.85
CA ASN A 426 -9.24 -22.09 1.58
C ASN A 426 -8.34 -20.87 1.37
N PRO A 427 -7.52 -20.82 0.31
CA PRO A 427 -6.61 -19.70 0.04
C PRO A 427 -7.32 -18.37 -0.24
N ASN A 428 -8.62 -18.38 -0.54
CA ASN A 428 -9.40 -17.16 -0.75
C ASN A 428 -9.74 -16.43 0.55
N ASP A 429 -9.76 -17.16 1.67
CA ASP A 429 -10.14 -16.60 2.96
C ASP A 429 -8.98 -15.77 3.55
N ASN A 430 -9.32 -14.77 4.37
CA ASN A 430 -8.29 -14.08 5.14
C ASN A 430 -7.84 -14.97 6.32
N PRO A 431 -6.53 -15.04 6.60
CA PRO A 431 -6.06 -15.59 7.85
C PRO A 431 -6.41 -14.66 9.03
N SER A 432 -6.31 -15.17 10.25
CA SER A 432 -6.36 -14.37 11.47
C SER A 432 -5.03 -13.63 11.63
N VAL A 433 -5.06 -12.35 11.98
CA VAL A 433 -3.84 -11.53 12.15
C VAL A 433 -3.94 -10.70 13.43
N THR A 434 -2.88 -10.73 14.22
CA THR A 434 -2.68 -9.92 15.43
C THR A 434 -1.42 -9.08 15.25
N PHE A 435 -1.50 -7.79 15.49
CA PHE A 435 -0.35 -6.86 15.44
C PHE A 435 0.11 -6.40 16.83
N ASN A 436 -0.78 -6.44 17.83
CA ASN A 436 -0.54 -5.97 19.19
C ASN A 436 -0.20 -4.46 19.24
N TYR A 437 -0.99 -3.61 18.56
CA TYR A 437 -0.73 -2.16 18.51
C TYR A 437 -0.50 -1.58 19.92
N PHE A 438 0.60 -0.84 20.07
CA PHE A 438 1.03 -0.19 21.32
C PHE A 438 1.31 -1.14 22.51
N LYS A 439 1.54 -2.43 22.27
CA LYS A 439 2.01 -3.36 23.31
C LYS A 439 3.38 -2.96 23.87
N ASP A 440 4.27 -2.44 23.02
CA ASP A 440 5.52 -1.82 23.47
C ASP A 440 5.26 -0.33 23.79
N PRO A 441 5.56 0.16 25.01
CA PRO A 441 5.30 1.54 25.40
C PRO A 441 6.14 2.56 24.62
N ALA A 442 7.24 2.16 23.96
CA ALA A 442 7.98 3.06 23.08
C ALA A 442 7.17 3.45 21.84
N ASP A 443 6.36 2.54 21.31
CA ASP A 443 5.48 2.83 20.17
C ASP A 443 4.42 3.87 20.58
N LEU A 444 3.86 3.73 21.78
CA LEU A 444 2.85 4.66 22.30
C LEU A 444 3.43 6.06 22.53
N ARG A 445 4.63 6.16 23.09
CA ARG A 445 5.32 7.46 23.26
C ARG A 445 5.54 8.18 21.92
N MET A 446 5.89 7.45 20.86
CA MET A 446 6.06 8.05 19.53
C MET A 446 4.73 8.61 19.00
N CYS A 447 3.62 7.89 19.19
CA CYS A 447 2.30 8.38 18.81
C CYS A 447 1.94 9.66 19.57
N VAL A 448 2.14 9.70 20.89
CA VAL A 448 1.83 10.88 21.71
C VAL A 448 2.59 12.11 21.24
N GLU A 449 3.89 11.99 20.98
CA GLU A 449 4.69 13.10 20.45
C GLU A 449 4.28 13.49 19.01
N GLY A 450 3.85 12.51 18.20
CA GLY A 450 3.27 12.75 16.88
C GLY A 450 1.98 13.57 16.97
N MET A 451 1.06 13.19 17.87
CA MET A 451 -0.19 13.89 18.12
C MET A 451 0.02 15.30 18.64
N LYS A 452 1.00 15.53 19.53
CA LYS A 452 1.40 16.89 19.94
C LYS A 452 1.83 17.74 18.75
N THR A 453 2.66 17.15 17.87
CA THR A 453 3.10 17.85 16.65
C THR A 453 1.93 18.17 15.72
N ILE A 454 0.95 17.27 15.57
CA ILE A 454 -0.27 17.54 14.80
C ILE A 454 -1.05 18.72 15.41
N ILE A 455 -1.23 18.73 16.73
CA ILE A 455 -1.91 19.82 17.44
C ILE A 455 -1.22 21.16 17.15
N ASP A 456 0.11 21.21 17.22
CA ASP A 456 0.88 22.41 16.95
C ASP A 456 0.76 22.85 15.48
N VAL A 457 0.80 21.90 14.52
CA VAL A 457 0.60 22.20 13.09
C VAL A 457 -0.79 22.77 12.83
N ILE A 458 -1.84 22.22 13.45
CA ILE A 458 -3.20 22.75 13.30
C ILE A 458 -3.30 24.17 13.86
N ASN A 459 -2.60 24.47 14.97
CA ASN A 459 -2.59 25.81 15.59
C ASN A 459 -1.67 26.82 14.91
N SER A 460 -0.84 26.40 13.96
CA SER A 460 0.14 27.25 13.31
C SER A 460 -0.51 28.36 12.47
N ASN A 461 0.18 29.49 12.37
CA ASN A 461 -0.25 30.62 11.55
C ASN A 461 -0.35 30.22 10.06
N ALA A 462 0.58 29.40 9.57
CA ALA A 462 0.58 28.91 8.20
C ALA A 462 -0.67 28.06 7.85
N PHE A 463 -1.23 27.35 8.82
CA PHE A 463 -2.43 26.52 8.63
C PHE A 463 -3.75 27.23 8.98
N SER A 464 -3.68 28.40 9.63
CA SER A 464 -4.83 29.13 10.18
C SER A 464 -6.01 29.33 9.21
N LYS A 465 -5.76 29.54 7.91
CA LYS A 465 -6.80 29.75 6.89
C LYS A 465 -7.70 28.53 6.64
N PHE A 466 -7.25 27.34 7.04
CA PHE A 466 -7.94 26.06 6.83
C PHE A 466 -8.66 25.54 8.07
N ARG A 467 -8.67 26.30 9.17
CA ARG A 467 -9.40 25.96 10.40
C ARG A 467 -10.36 27.07 10.80
N TYR A 468 -11.43 26.71 11.48
CA TYR A 468 -12.30 27.69 12.12
C TYR A 468 -11.59 28.31 13.33
N HIS A 469 -11.46 29.64 13.36
CA HIS A 469 -10.72 30.35 14.42
C HIS A 469 -11.25 30.04 15.84
N ASN A 470 -12.56 29.88 15.99
CA ASN A 470 -13.21 29.64 17.29
C ASN A 470 -13.31 28.16 17.67
N MET A 471 -12.73 27.25 16.87
CA MET A 471 -12.75 25.82 17.13
C MET A 471 -11.41 25.38 17.74
N PRO A 472 -11.37 24.95 19.02
CA PRO A 472 -10.15 24.41 19.60
C PRO A 472 -9.83 23.03 19.02
N VAL A 473 -8.55 22.66 18.95
CA VAL A 473 -8.14 21.31 18.48
C VAL A 473 -8.74 20.20 19.35
N GLN A 474 -8.99 20.48 20.64
CA GLN A 474 -9.69 19.57 21.54
C GLN A 474 -11.07 19.16 21.02
N ALA A 475 -11.82 20.07 20.40
CA ALA A 475 -13.11 19.73 19.82
C ALA A 475 -12.97 18.77 18.62
N LEU A 476 -11.87 18.85 17.86
CA LEU A 476 -11.57 17.90 16.78
C LEU A 476 -11.20 16.52 17.34
N ILE A 477 -10.43 16.48 18.43
CA ILE A 477 -10.08 15.25 19.15
C ILE A 477 -11.35 14.56 19.69
N ASP A 478 -12.21 15.31 20.37
CA ASP A 478 -13.48 14.81 20.90
C ASP A 478 -14.36 14.28 19.77
N PHE A 479 -14.42 14.99 18.64
CA PHE A 479 -15.13 14.54 17.44
C PHE A 479 -14.59 13.18 16.93
N MET A 480 -13.27 13.04 16.82
CA MET A 480 -12.64 11.79 16.36
C MET A 480 -12.99 10.58 17.25
N LEU A 481 -13.21 10.77 18.56
CA LEU A 481 -13.57 9.68 19.48
C LEU A 481 -14.97 9.11 19.23
N HIS A 482 -15.85 9.90 18.63
CA HIS A 482 -17.21 9.47 18.28
C HIS A 482 -17.29 8.80 16.91
N LEU A 483 -16.23 8.86 16.10
CA LEU A 483 -16.17 8.19 14.81
C LEU A 483 -15.91 6.68 14.97
N PRO A 484 -16.56 5.83 14.15
CA PRO A 484 -16.47 4.38 14.27
C PRO A 484 -15.26 3.86 13.47
N MET A 485 -14.10 4.48 13.71
CA MET A 485 -12.91 4.29 12.89
C MET A 485 -12.30 2.89 13.05
N ASN A 486 -12.54 2.26 14.20
CA ASN A 486 -12.11 0.91 14.53
C ASN A 486 -13.13 0.25 15.47
N SER A 487 -12.93 -1.04 15.78
CA SER A 487 -13.74 -1.83 16.70
C SER A 487 -13.11 -1.94 18.09
N ARG A 488 -12.25 -0.98 18.46
CA ARG A 488 -11.59 -0.98 19.76
C ARG A 488 -12.48 -0.35 20.82
N PRO A 489 -12.40 -0.80 22.09
CA PRO A 489 -13.07 -0.13 23.19
C PRO A 489 -12.67 1.35 23.27
N LYS A 490 -13.64 2.22 23.55
CA LYS A 490 -13.42 3.64 23.78
C LYS A 490 -13.52 3.93 25.26
N HIS A 491 -12.61 4.75 25.77
CA HIS A 491 -12.52 5.13 27.17
C HIS A 491 -12.76 6.64 27.29
N SER A 492 -13.46 7.05 28.35
CA SER A 492 -13.71 8.47 28.62
C SER A 492 -12.41 9.26 28.84
N SER A 493 -11.35 8.60 29.29
CA SER A 493 -10.01 9.20 29.43
C SER A 493 -9.36 9.60 28.12
N ALA A 494 -9.80 9.06 26.97
CA ALA A 494 -9.28 9.42 25.66
C ALA A 494 -9.52 10.89 25.28
N ALA A 495 -10.53 11.54 25.87
CA ALA A 495 -10.80 12.95 25.64
C ALA A 495 -9.70 13.86 26.19
N TYR A 496 -9.01 13.47 27.26
CA TYR A 496 -8.01 14.32 27.92
C TYR A 496 -6.62 13.67 28.05
N SER A 497 -6.45 12.43 27.59
CA SER A 497 -5.17 11.72 27.53
C SER A 497 -4.83 11.35 26.09
N LEU A 498 -3.74 11.93 25.56
CA LEU A 498 -3.23 11.56 24.23
C LEU A 498 -2.77 10.10 24.17
N GLU A 499 -2.33 9.51 25.29
CA GLU A 499 -1.99 8.08 25.35
C GLU A 499 -3.23 7.23 25.08
N GLN A 500 -4.33 7.53 25.79
CA GLN A 500 -5.57 6.79 25.59
C GLN A 500 -6.20 7.10 24.23
N TYR A 501 -6.12 8.34 23.75
CA TYR A 501 -6.52 8.71 22.40
C TYR A 501 -5.78 7.87 21.35
N CYS A 502 -4.45 7.75 21.47
CA CYS A 502 -3.64 6.92 20.60
C CYS A 502 -4.16 5.48 20.56
N ILE A 503 -4.34 4.85 21.73
CA ILE A 503 -4.80 3.46 21.87
C ILE A 503 -6.21 3.25 21.30
N ASP A 504 -7.13 4.17 21.56
CA ASP A 504 -8.54 4.01 21.23
C ASP A 504 -8.82 4.33 19.77
N THR A 505 -8.08 5.27 19.17
CA THR A 505 -8.31 5.74 17.79
C THR A 505 -7.36 5.15 16.77
N VAL A 506 -6.44 4.25 17.17
CA VAL A 506 -5.45 3.66 16.28
C VAL A 506 -6.07 3.04 15.03
N LEU A 507 -5.42 3.33 13.90
CA LEU A 507 -5.72 2.78 12.60
C LEU A 507 -4.46 2.16 12.01
N THR A 508 -4.66 1.40 10.94
CA THR A 508 -3.56 0.97 10.08
C THR A 508 -3.19 2.10 9.13
N ILE A 509 -1.90 2.28 8.86
CA ILE A 509 -1.43 3.03 7.68
C ILE A 509 -1.30 2.11 6.44
N TRP A 510 -1.78 0.87 6.54
CA TRP A 510 -1.66 -0.20 5.53
C TRP A 510 -0.20 -0.54 5.16
N HIS A 511 0.75 -0.32 6.07
CA HIS A 511 2.17 -0.65 5.89
C HIS A 511 2.58 -1.91 6.66
N TYR A 512 1.65 -2.84 6.87
CA TYR A 512 1.93 -4.09 7.55
C TYR A 512 2.94 -4.98 6.81
N HIS A 513 3.74 -5.69 7.59
CA HIS A 513 4.89 -6.46 7.13
C HIS A 513 5.21 -7.60 8.12
N GLY A 514 6.19 -8.44 7.79
CA GLY A 514 6.56 -9.61 8.60
C GLY A 514 5.81 -10.89 8.24
N GLY A 515 5.98 -11.94 9.05
CA GLY A 515 5.44 -13.27 8.79
C GLY A 515 6.42 -14.23 8.08
N CYS A 516 7.38 -13.71 7.31
CA CYS A 516 8.44 -14.49 6.65
C CYS A 516 9.82 -13.83 6.79
N GLN A 517 10.13 -13.28 7.98
CA GLN A 517 11.29 -12.42 8.21
C GLN A 517 12.63 -13.06 7.77
N SER A 518 13.51 -12.25 7.16
CA SER A 518 14.86 -12.68 6.74
C SER A 518 15.74 -13.03 7.94
N GLY A 519 16.49 -14.12 7.92
CA GLY A 519 17.19 -14.69 9.07
C GLY A 519 16.33 -15.56 9.99
N LYS A 520 15.01 -15.60 9.80
CA LYS A 520 14.07 -16.44 10.55
C LYS A 520 13.40 -17.51 9.68
N VAL A 521 12.70 -17.08 8.64
CA VAL A 521 11.99 -17.97 7.69
C VAL A 521 12.75 -18.09 6.39
N VAL A 522 13.37 -17.00 5.93
CA VAL A 522 14.20 -16.98 4.73
C VAL A 522 15.63 -16.59 5.05
N ASP A 523 16.62 -17.04 4.26
CA ASP A 523 18.02 -16.63 4.42
C ASP A 523 18.28 -15.20 3.87
N HIS A 524 19.54 -14.73 3.90
CA HIS A 524 19.94 -13.42 3.34
C HIS A 524 19.83 -13.34 1.80
N ASN A 525 19.59 -14.47 1.14
CA ASN A 525 19.26 -14.54 -0.28
C ASN A 525 17.75 -14.77 -0.48
N PHE A 526 16.92 -14.61 0.55
CA PHE A 526 15.47 -14.78 0.51
C PHE A 526 15.01 -16.21 0.18
N LYS A 527 15.88 -17.22 0.35
CA LYS A 527 15.51 -18.63 0.21
C LYS A 527 14.84 -19.14 1.48
N VAL A 528 13.75 -19.88 1.35
CA VAL A 528 13.09 -20.50 2.50
C VAL A 528 14.07 -21.48 3.16
N ILE A 529 14.36 -21.25 4.44
CA ILE A 529 15.35 -22.02 5.19
C ILE A 529 14.85 -23.47 5.29
N GLY A 530 15.69 -24.42 4.89
CA GLY A 530 15.36 -25.85 4.89
C GLY A 530 14.67 -26.35 3.62
N VAL A 531 14.37 -25.49 2.65
CA VAL A 531 13.66 -25.86 1.41
C VAL A 531 14.48 -25.50 0.17
N GLU A 532 14.59 -26.42 -0.79
CA GLU A 532 15.23 -26.14 -2.07
C GLU A 532 14.23 -25.52 -3.07
N ALA A 533 14.76 -24.68 -3.97
CA ALA A 533 14.04 -24.06 -5.08
C ALA A 533 12.81 -23.21 -4.67
N LEU A 534 12.82 -22.65 -3.45
CA LEU A 534 11.75 -21.80 -2.94
C LEU A 534 12.28 -20.51 -2.31
N ARG A 535 11.67 -19.37 -2.67
CA ARG A 535 11.97 -18.05 -2.09
C ARG A 535 10.71 -17.31 -1.67
N VAL A 536 10.87 -16.34 -0.76
CA VAL A 536 9.87 -15.32 -0.47
C VAL A 536 10.50 -13.95 -0.66
N ILE A 537 9.97 -13.15 -1.56
CA ILE A 537 10.49 -11.81 -1.90
C ILE A 537 9.31 -10.85 -1.98
N ASP A 538 8.97 -10.27 -0.82
CA ASP A 538 8.00 -9.20 -0.65
C ASP A 538 8.11 -8.60 0.77
N GLY A 539 7.15 -7.75 1.16
CA GLY A 539 7.11 -7.10 2.48
C GLY A 539 7.01 -8.05 3.68
N SER A 540 6.66 -9.34 3.49
CA SER A 540 6.66 -10.33 4.58
C SER A 540 8.04 -10.58 5.18
N THR A 541 9.09 -10.20 4.45
CA THR A 541 10.48 -10.48 4.80
C THR A 541 11.13 -9.40 5.67
N PHE A 542 10.42 -8.27 5.88
CA PHE A 542 10.91 -7.13 6.63
C PHE A 542 10.75 -7.30 8.14
N TYR A 543 11.70 -6.76 8.89
CA TYR A 543 11.64 -6.62 10.35
C TYR A 543 10.92 -5.36 10.81
N ARG A 544 11.02 -4.30 10.00
CA ARG A 544 10.44 -2.98 10.27
C ARG A 544 10.14 -2.30 8.94
N SER A 545 9.22 -1.34 8.94
CA SER A 545 8.84 -0.61 7.74
C SER A 545 10.02 0.20 7.16
N PRO A 546 10.34 0.09 5.86
CA PRO A 546 11.36 0.91 5.23
C PRO A 546 10.91 2.36 5.05
N GLY A 547 11.37 3.24 5.94
CA GLY A 547 11.13 4.67 5.88
C GLY A 547 9.66 5.06 6.06
N THR A 548 9.26 6.16 5.42
CA THR A 548 7.91 6.72 5.55
C THR A 548 6.87 5.82 4.90
N ASN A 549 7.10 5.36 3.66
CA ASN A 549 6.15 4.54 2.92
C ASN A 549 6.93 3.44 2.19
N PRO A 550 6.52 2.17 2.33
CA PRO A 550 7.37 1.06 1.92
C PRO A 550 7.34 0.79 0.41
N GLN A 551 6.37 1.35 -0.33
CA GLN A 551 6.12 0.92 -1.71
C GLN A 551 7.34 1.04 -2.63
N ALA A 552 8.11 2.14 -2.50
CA ALA A 552 9.32 2.36 -3.30
C ALA A 552 10.32 1.22 -3.07
N THR A 553 10.53 0.89 -1.79
CA THR A 553 11.46 -0.16 -1.36
C THR A 553 10.99 -1.55 -1.76
N VAL A 554 9.68 -1.80 -1.74
CA VAL A 554 9.10 -3.09 -2.16
C VAL A 554 9.21 -3.27 -3.68
N MET A 555 8.97 -2.22 -4.49
CA MET A 555 9.21 -2.27 -5.94
C MET A 555 10.70 -2.43 -6.26
N MET A 556 11.55 -1.66 -5.57
CA MET A 556 13.00 -1.74 -5.67
C MET A 556 13.51 -3.15 -5.34
N LEU A 557 13.00 -3.79 -4.28
CA LEU A 557 13.38 -5.14 -3.87
C LEU A 557 13.15 -6.17 -4.97
N GLY A 558 12.03 -6.08 -5.68
CA GLY A 558 11.72 -6.99 -6.79
C GLY A 558 12.76 -6.87 -7.91
N ARG A 559 13.08 -5.64 -8.33
CA ARG A 559 14.12 -5.34 -9.33
C ARG A 559 15.51 -5.81 -8.85
N TYR A 560 15.87 -5.43 -7.63
CA TYR A 560 17.15 -5.75 -6.98
C TYR A 560 17.40 -7.27 -6.92
N MET A 561 16.40 -8.03 -6.47
CA MET A 561 16.52 -9.49 -6.38
C MET A 561 16.49 -10.16 -7.75
N GLY A 562 15.72 -9.65 -8.70
CA GLY A 562 15.76 -10.12 -10.08
C GLY A 562 17.17 -10.04 -10.68
N GLU A 563 17.85 -8.90 -10.51
CA GLU A 563 19.23 -8.71 -10.96
C GLU A 563 20.20 -9.69 -10.28
N LYS A 564 20.11 -9.84 -8.95
CA LYS A 564 20.95 -10.80 -8.22
C LYS A 564 20.73 -12.24 -8.68
N ILE A 565 19.48 -12.64 -8.92
CA ILE A 565 19.14 -13.99 -9.38
C ILE A 565 19.68 -14.22 -10.79
N LEU A 566 19.48 -13.30 -11.73
CA LEU A 566 20.01 -13.41 -13.09
C LEU A 566 21.54 -13.44 -13.10
N LYS A 567 22.20 -12.56 -12.34
CA LYS A 567 23.66 -12.56 -12.21
C LYS A 567 24.16 -13.93 -11.73
N LYS A 568 23.54 -14.53 -10.70
CA LYS A 568 23.91 -15.87 -10.22
C LYS A 568 23.58 -17.00 -11.22
N ARG A 569 22.57 -16.82 -12.05
CA ARG A 569 22.21 -17.77 -13.12
C ARG A 569 23.32 -17.85 -14.16
N PHE A 570 23.77 -16.70 -14.67
CA PHE A 570 24.72 -16.59 -15.78
C PHE A 570 26.19 -16.60 -15.36
N PHE A 571 26.55 -16.08 -14.19
CA PHE A 571 27.90 -16.24 -13.67
C PHE A 571 28.09 -17.67 -13.14
N HIS A 572 28.59 -18.54 -14.00
CA HIS A 572 29.40 -19.68 -13.58
C HIS A 572 30.76 -19.13 -13.17
N GLY A 573 31.06 -19.18 -11.87
CA GLY A 573 32.46 -19.08 -11.47
C GLY A 573 33.23 -20.19 -12.19
N LYS A 574 34.24 -19.80 -12.96
CA LYS A 574 35.48 -20.59 -13.03
C LYS A 574 35.81 -20.91 -11.58
N LYS A 575 35.61 -22.17 -11.19
CA LYS A 575 36.13 -22.68 -9.93
C LYS A 575 37.64 -22.62 -9.97
#